data_AF-A0A158PCK9-F1
#
_entry.id   AF-A0A158PCK9-F1
#
_cell.length_a   1.000
_cell.length_b   1.000
_cell.length_c   1.000
_cell.angle_alpha   90.00
_cell.angle_beta   90.00
_cell.angle_gamma   90.00
#
_symmetry.space_group_name_H-M   'P 1'
#
loop_
_entity.id
_entity.type
_entity.pdbx_description
1 polymer ?
#
loop_
_entity_poly.entity_id
_entity_poly.type
_entity_poly.pdbx_seq_one_letter_code
_entity_poly.pdbx_strand_id
1 'polypeptide(L)'
;MFEYNFSVTIQLLTECIYFVTNTKNHMMDPLQINDFTPSRDRQKLLREQEVLDQVFQLLKAPFMPRQGVTEIGPLLSSLSDLSEGRNEVFKTMFQLCYSLLRYSQVSYRKNQEFLAEKFGQIQEQIGHDLLAEDTMTAVLHNNPKLLEKYVKTPHVERFVELIVIVKDYRFLDYLADLCVCRGEANKKVQELICNSVLSEKHRDILMETKLVRVAFFMHQLDLLAQMCQEQQYLAIDPPPERKLLNISQQLPAELVLKCMSDARLPCEVRASFARLMLHLHVVRGSPLNAIRHARLWTDIPVEVKLQSFSYKITSLEGYSDGGRARVGDQFATDVCPSFSFTKPILKNDAASVANNKLTYEMVTLAKALAQFGYYMFDNLLTLTENLLNIVDNSPYSPQTAHSVSQGMSMIHRVTQSMIGSGSRKLCDGPIMRNSEKSNIEDSGQAKESRQLLVKTKLTVAEILQVRFSGDYESSIRFQMIKNMPFQFVMDVRRDYRITMALSWFKKNFPCDENGVLSRTANINERMAHELYETIYQSKCGHELHLDCSDGQLLLAILMQVSLLEFG
;
A
#
# COMPACT_ATOMS: atom_id res chain seq x y z
N MET A 1 -48.41 -17.89 14.26
CA MET A 1 -48.05 -16.78 15.18
C MET A 1 -46.54 -16.55 15.22
N PHE A 2 -45.70 -17.60 15.33
CA PHE A 2 -44.24 -17.46 15.25
C PHE A 2 -43.72 -16.87 13.93
N GLU A 3 -44.12 -17.38 12.78
CA GLU A 3 -43.69 -16.84 11.46
C GLU A 3 -44.07 -15.36 11.26
N TYR A 4 -45.25 -14.95 11.76
CA TYR A 4 -45.70 -13.56 11.70
C TYR A 4 -44.79 -12.62 12.51
N ASN A 5 -44.37 -13.04 13.70
CA ASN A 5 -43.47 -12.23 14.53
C ASN A 5 -42.06 -12.11 13.93
N PHE A 6 -41.53 -13.16 13.29
CA PHE A 6 -40.23 -13.07 12.61
C PHE A 6 -40.26 -12.12 11.41
N SER A 7 -41.36 -12.14 10.63
CA SER A 7 -41.54 -11.20 9.52
C SER A 7 -41.52 -9.74 9.97
N VAL A 8 -42.15 -9.43 11.11
CA VAL A 8 -42.16 -8.06 11.66
C VAL A 8 -40.76 -7.65 12.14
N THR A 9 -40.03 -8.55 12.81
CA THR A 9 -38.65 -8.27 13.26
C THR A 9 -37.71 -8.01 12.09
N ILE A 10 -37.76 -8.83 11.03
CA ILE A 10 -36.95 -8.66 9.81
C ILE A 10 -37.27 -7.31 9.14
N GLN A 11 -38.55 -6.97 9.04
CA GLN A 11 -38.97 -5.68 8.48
C GLN A 11 -38.46 -4.51 9.33
N LEU A 12 -38.54 -4.60 10.66
CA LEU A 12 -38.03 -3.57 11.55
C LEU A 12 -36.51 -3.38 11.42
N LEU A 13 -35.75 -4.47 11.39
CA LEU A 13 -34.28 -4.42 11.19
C LEU A 13 -33.93 -3.77 9.84
N THR A 14 -34.68 -4.10 8.79
CA THR A 14 -34.53 -3.51 7.46
C THR A 14 -34.78 -1.99 7.49
N GLU A 15 -35.85 -1.55 8.14
CA GLU A 15 -36.15 -0.12 8.30
C GLU A 15 -35.10 0.60 9.16
N CYS A 16 -34.55 -0.06 10.19
CA CYS A 16 -33.42 0.48 10.95
C CYS A 16 -32.16 0.66 10.09
N ILE A 17 -31.89 -0.27 9.16
CA ILE A 17 -30.79 -0.17 8.20
C ILE A 17 -31.00 1.03 7.26
N TYR A 18 -32.19 1.18 6.68
CA TYR A 18 -32.48 2.34 5.82
C TYR A 18 -32.43 3.66 6.60
N PHE A 19 -32.90 3.65 7.85
CA PHE A 19 -32.81 4.79 8.75
C PHE A 19 -31.35 5.20 8.99
N VAL A 20 -30.46 4.28 9.37
CA VAL A 20 -29.07 4.63 9.69
C VAL A 20 -28.26 5.00 8.44
N THR A 21 -28.52 4.33 7.32
CA THR A 21 -27.84 4.59 6.04
C THR A 21 -28.39 5.83 5.31
N ASN A 22 -29.54 6.36 5.76
CA ASN A 22 -30.25 7.44 5.10
C ASN A 22 -30.63 7.13 3.64
N THR A 23 -30.89 5.85 3.37
CA THR A 23 -31.30 5.36 2.06
C THR A 23 -32.73 5.78 1.78
N LYS A 24 -32.98 6.37 0.61
CA LYS A 24 -34.34 6.77 0.18
C LYS A 24 -35.05 5.69 -0.63
N ASN A 25 -34.30 4.77 -1.24
CA ASN A 25 -34.84 3.68 -2.03
C ASN A 25 -34.95 2.40 -1.20
N HIS A 26 -36.15 2.14 -0.66
CA HIS A 26 -36.41 0.96 0.19
C HIS A 26 -36.53 -0.35 -0.62
N MET A 27 -36.32 -0.32 -1.94
CA MET A 27 -36.21 -1.50 -2.80
C MET A 27 -34.77 -2.03 -2.91
N MET A 28 -33.79 -1.31 -2.37
CA MET A 28 -32.39 -1.70 -2.39
C MET A 28 -32.13 -2.78 -1.34
N ASP A 29 -31.35 -3.81 -1.66
CA ASP A 29 -31.04 -4.86 -0.69
C ASP A 29 -30.34 -4.26 0.55
N PRO A 30 -30.91 -4.41 1.77
CA PRO A 30 -30.32 -3.87 2.99
C PRO A 30 -28.94 -4.46 3.33
N LEU A 31 -28.60 -5.64 2.80
CA LEU A 31 -27.30 -6.27 3.01
C LEU A 31 -26.20 -5.70 2.10
N GLN A 32 -26.56 -5.00 1.01
CA GLN A 32 -25.64 -4.59 -0.06
C GLN A 32 -25.64 -3.06 -0.30
N ILE A 33 -25.63 -2.27 0.78
CA ILE A 33 -25.59 -0.81 0.71
C ILE A 33 -24.14 -0.33 0.72
N ASN A 34 -23.62 0.05 -0.45
CA ASN A 34 -22.21 0.44 -0.60
C ASN A 34 -22.00 1.97 -0.55
N ASP A 35 -22.87 2.75 -1.21
CA ASP A 35 -22.73 4.21 -1.31
C ASP A 35 -23.76 4.92 -0.42
N PHE A 36 -23.39 5.17 0.83
CA PHE A 36 -24.26 5.87 1.78
C PHE A 36 -23.51 6.91 2.63
N THR A 37 -24.25 7.88 3.15
CA THR A 37 -23.72 8.91 4.05
C THR A 37 -24.50 8.87 5.36
N PRO A 38 -23.96 8.21 6.40
CA PRO A 38 -24.69 8.05 7.65
C PRO A 38 -24.86 9.38 8.38
N SER A 39 -26.00 9.55 9.04
CA SER A 39 -26.23 10.67 9.96
C SER A 39 -25.72 10.33 11.36
N ARG A 40 -24.83 11.19 11.89
CA ARG A 40 -24.27 11.01 13.25
C ARG A 40 -25.35 11.02 14.32
N ASP A 41 -26.40 11.80 14.16
CA ASP A 41 -27.51 11.87 15.12
C ASP A 41 -28.33 10.57 15.12
N ARG A 42 -28.57 9.98 13.94
CA ARG A 42 -29.24 8.68 13.82
C ARG A 42 -28.42 7.56 14.43
N GLN A 43 -27.12 7.52 14.14
CA GLN A 43 -26.19 6.56 14.75
C GLN A 43 -26.10 6.73 16.27
N LYS A 44 -26.12 7.98 16.77
CA LYS A 44 -26.11 8.30 18.20
C LYS A 44 -27.41 7.84 18.86
N LEU A 45 -28.56 8.09 18.22
CA LEU A 45 -29.87 7.67 18.69
C LEU A 45 -29.95 6.15 18.86
N LEU A 46 -29.49 5.38 17.88
CA LEU A 46 -29.48 3.91 17.99
C LEU A 46 -28.66 3.40 19.18
N ARG A 47 -27.53 4.05 19.51
CA ARG A 47 -26.72 3.69 20.68
C ARG A 47 -27.38 4.14 21.98
N GLU A 48 -27.82 5.39 22.07
CA GLU A 48 -28.34 5.99 23.32
C GLU A 48 -29.75 5.52 23.68
N GLN A 49 -30.51 5.00 22.72
CA GLN A 49 -31.78 4.31 22.96
C GLN A 49 -31.61 2.80 23.09
N GLU A 50 -30.37 2.32 23.29
CA GLU A 50 -30.04 0.90 23.53
C GLU A 50 -30.46 -0.07 22.41
N VAL A 51 -30.76 0.44 21.21
CA VAL A 51 -31.14 -0.40 20.06
C VAL A 51 -29.99 -1.35 19.72
N LEU A 52 -28.74 -0.87 19.77
CA LEU A 52 -27.58 -1.72 19.49
C LEU A 52 -27.39 -2.82 20.54
N ASP A 53 -27.66 -2.56 21.83
CA ASP A 53 -27.64 -3.59 22.87
C ASP A 53 -28.73 -4.64 22.65
N GLN A 54 -29.92 -4.21 22.24
CA GLN A 54 -31.01 -5.12 21.89
C GLN A 54 -30.70 -6.00 20.68
N VAL A 55 -29.97 -5.46 19.69
CA VAL A 55 -29.48 -6.26 18.55
C VAL A 55 -28.54 -7.37 19.04
N PHE A 56 -27.62 -7.09 19.97
CA PHE A 56 -26.76 -8.13 20.56
C PHE A 56 -27.55 -9.16 21.39
N GLN A 57 -28.60 -8.74 22.10
CA GLN A 57 -29.49 -9.67 22.79
C GLN A 57 -30.24 -10.57 21.81
N LEU A 58 -30.72 -10.01 20.70
CA LEU A 58 -31.40 -10.75 19.64
C LEU A 58 -30.49 -11.80 18.97
N LEU A 59 -29.20 -11.51 18.82
CA LEU A 59 -28.19 -12.46 18.33
C LEU A 59 -27.97 -13.67 19.28
N LYS A 60 -28.33 -13.54 20.57
CA LYS A 60 -28.19 -14.60 21.58
C LYS A 60 -29.49 -15.32 21.91
N ALA A 61 -30.62 -14.61 21.85
CA ALA A 61 -31.90 -15.10 22.33
C ALA A 61 -32.33 -16.47 21.75
N PRO A 62 -32.11 -16.77 20.44
CA PRO A 62 -32.47 -18.09 19.89
C PRO A 62 -31.73 -19.28 20.52
N PHE A 63 -30.56 -19.05 21.12
CA PHE A 63 -29.72 -20.08 21.75
C PHE A 63 -29.93 -20.20 23.27
N MET A 64 -30.76 -19.33 23.86
CA MET A 64 -31.02 -19.33 25.30
C MET A 64 -32.22 -20.21 25.65
N PRO A 65 -32.24 -20.82 26.84
CA PRO A 65 -33.39 -21.58 27.32
C PRO A 65 -34.62 -20.68 27.45
N ARG A 66 -35.80 -21.21 27.08
CA ARG A 66 -37.05 -20.44 27.09
C ARG A 66 -37.74 -20.60 28.44
N GLN A 67 -38.12 -19.48 29.04
CA GLN A 67 -38.84 -19.50 30.32
C GLN A 67 -40.27 -20.04 30.14
N GLY A 68 -40.62 -21.07 30.91
CA GLY A 68 -41.92 -21.73 30.93
C GLY A 68 -42.08 -22.63 32.17
N VAL A 69 -43.28 -23.17 32.41
CA VAL A 69 -43.62 -24.01 33.59
C VAL A 69 -42.83 -25.33 33.61
N THR A 70 -42.30 -25.75 32.45
CA THR A 70 -41.26 -26.78 32.30
C THR A 70 -40.19 -26.15 31.41
N GLU A 71 -38.90 -26.39 31.69
CA GLU A 71 -37.79 -25.81 30.91
C GLU A 71 -37.90 -26.26 29.44
N ILE A 72 -38.32 -25.34 28.56
CA ILE A 72 -38.37 -25.60 27.13
C ILE A 72 -36.99 -25.27 26.57
N GLY A 73 -36.38 -26.24 25.88
CA GLY A 73 -35.07 -26.08 25.23
C GLY A 73 -35.02 -24.89 24.25
N PRO A 74 -33.80 -24.43 23.91
CA PRO A 74 -33.59 -23.29 23.02
C PRO A 74 -34.17 -23.53 21.62
N LEU A 75 -34.35 -22.46 20.85
CA LEU A 75 -34.84 -22.57 19.46
C LEU A 75 -33.77 -23.18 18.55
N LEU A 76 -32.51 -22.82 18.80
CA LEU A 76 -31.33 -23.36 18.13
C LEU A 76 -30.40 -23.96 19.19
N SER A 77 -29.91 -25.17 18.95
CA SER A 77 -29.00 -25.86 19.87
C SER A 77 -27.56 -25.44 19.63
N SER A 78 -27.22 -25.12 18.38
CA SER A 78 -25.88 -24.68 17.99
C SER A 78 -25.92 -23.73 16.80
N LEU A 79 -24.85 -22.96 16.61
CA LEU A 79 -24.67 -22.11 15.41
C LEU A 79 -24.60 -22.94 14.11
N SER A 80 -24.26 -24.24 14.19
CA SER A 80 -24.27 -25.14 13.03
C SER A 80 -25.67 -25.38 12.50
N ASP A 81 -26.70 -25.28 13.35
CA ASP A 81 -28.11 -25.48 12.98
C ASP A 81 -28.58 -24.41 11.97
N LEU A 82 -27.90 -23.25 11.90
CA LEU A 82 -28.19 -22.19 10.93
C LEU A 82 -27.89 -22.58 9.47
N SER A 83 -27.10 -23.65 9.26
CA SER A 83 -26.84 -24.18 7.91
C SER A 83 -28.02 -24.97 7.34
N GLU A 84 -29.01 -25.32 8.17
CA GLU A 84 -30.20 -26.05 7.75
C GLU A 84 -31.23 -25.08 7.15
N GLY A 85 -31.74 -25.39 5.95
CA GLY A 85 -32.66 -24.49 5.23
C GLY A 85 -33.97 -24.16 5.97
N ARG A 86 -34.36 -24.94 6.98
CA ARG A 86 -35.50 -24.60 7.86
C ARG A 86 -35.25 -23.39 8.77
N ASN A 87 -33.98 -23.05 9.01
CA ASN A 87 -33.55 -21.97 9.88
C ASN A 87 -33.08 -20.73 9.10
N GLU A 88 -33.32 -20.68 7.78
CA GLU A 88 -32.88 -19.57 6.90
C GLU A 88 -33.40 -18.22 7.40
N VAL A 89 -34.60 -18.17 7.97
CA VAL A 89 -35.19 -16.95 8.56
C VAL A 89 -34.31 -16.39 9.69
N PHE A 90 -33.71 -17.25 10.53
CA PHE A 90 -32.78 -16.81 11.58
C PHE A 90 -31.46 -16.33 10.98
N LYS A 91 -30.96 -17.00 9.94
CA LYS A 91 -29.75 -16.58 9.22
C LYS A 91 -29.92 -15.18 8.63
N THR A 92 -31.02 -14.93 7.91
CA THR A 92 -31.35 -13.60 7.38
C THR A 92 -31.48 -12.56 8.49
N MET A 93 -32.16 -12.89 9.59
CA MET A 93 -32.29 -11.99 10.74
C MET A 93 -30.92 -11.60 11.31
N PHE A 94 -30.01 -12.55 11.47
CA PHE A 94 -28.66 -12.31 11.99
C PHE A 94 -27.79 -11.51 11.03
N GLN A 95 -27.88 -11.77 9.71
CA GLN A 95 -27.19 -10.96 8.69
C GLN A 95 -27.66 -9.50 8.72
N LEU A 96 -28.96 -9.26 8.93
CA LEU A 96 -29.50 -7.90 9.10
C LEU A 96 -29.01 -7.26 10.40
N CYS A 97 -28.95 -8.00 11.51
CA CYS A 97 -28.37 -7.52 12.76
C CYS A 97 -26.92 -7.06 12.58
N TYR A 98 -26.06 -7.89 11.96
CA TYR A 98 -24.67 -7.53 11.70
C TYR A 98 -24.54 -6.38 10.70
N SER A 99 -25.40 -6.33 9.68
CA SER A 99 -25.43 -5.19 8.74
C SER A 99 -25.77 -3.88 9.45
N LEU A 100 -26.79 -3.88 10.33
CA LEU A 100 -27.14 -2.71 11.14
C LEU A 100 -25.98 -2.27 12.03
N LEU A 101 -25.31 -3.21 12.71
CA LEU A 101 -24.12 -2.94 13.50
C LEU A 101 -23.01 -2.33 12.64
N ARG A 102 -22.70 -2.94 11.50
CA ARG A 102 -21.67 -2.50 10.53
C ARG A 102 -21.94 -1.10 9.99
N TYR A 103 -23.18 -0.75 9.65
CA TYR A 103 -23.51 0.59 9.17
C TYR A 103 -23.55 1.63 10.31
N SER A 104 -23.92 1.21 11.53
CA SER A 104 -23.99 2.12 12.68
C SER A 104 -22.64 2.66 13.14
N GLN A 105 -21.55 1.95 12.87
CA GLN A 105 -20.20 2.35 13.31
C GLN A 105 -19.46 3.26 12.32
N VAL A 106 -19.86 3.28 11.04
CA VAL A 106 -19.11 3.95 9.95
C VAL A 106 -18.78 5.39 10.32
N SER A 107 -17.48 5.70 10.31
CA SER A 107 -16.92 7.01 10.64
C SER A 107 -17.32 7.57 12.01
N TYR A 108 -17.74 6.71 12.95
CA TYR A 108 -18.20 7.14 14.27
C TYR A 108 -17.54 6.38 15.43
N ARG A 109 -16.46 6.97 15.94
CA ARG A 109 -15.60 6.42 17.00
C ARG A 109 -16.33 5.85 18.23
N LYS A 110 -17.35 6.54 18.75
CA LYS A 110 -18.08 6.08 19.94
C LYS A 110 -18.82 4.75 19.70
N ASN A 111 -19.37 4.57 18.50
CA ASN A 111 -20.00 3.30 18.13
C ASN A 111 -18.92 2.24 17.90
N GLN A 112 -17.79 2.57 17.26
CA GLN A 112 -16.67 1.63 17.11
C GLN A 112 -16.17 1.09 18.47
N GLU A 113 -16.00 1.96 19.47
CA GLU A 113 -15.62 1.57 20.83
C GLU A 113 -16.69 0.67 21.49
N PHE A 114 -17.98 1.01 21.34
CA PHE A 114 -19.08 0.16 21.83
C PHE A 114 -19.08 -1.24 21.19
N LEU A 115 -18.94 -1.33 19.86
CA LEU A 115 -18.88 -2.62 19.16
C LEU A 115 -17.63 -3.41 19.58
N ALA A 116 -16.48 -2.74 19.75
CA ALA A 116 -15.22 -3.37 20.14
C ALA A 116 -15.28 -4.06 21.51
N GLU A 117 -16.05 -3.50 22.46
CA GLU A 117 -16.29 -4.14 23.76
C GLU A 117 -17.07 -5.46 23.67
N LYS A 118 -17.81 -5.67 22.58
CA LYS A 118 -18.60 -6.89 22.33
C LYS A 118 -17.89 -7.88 21.39
N PHE A 119 -16.62 -7.66 21.05
CA PHE A 119 -15.89 -8.53 20.10
C PHE A 119 -15.84 -10.00 20.50
N GLY A 120 -15.78 -10.33 21.80
CA GLY A 120 -15.90 -11.73 22.22
C GLY A 120 -17.20 -12.39 21.75
N GLN A 121 -18.32 -11.65 21.77
CA GLN A 121 -19.61 -12.14 21.27
C GLN A 121 -19.65 -12.24 19.74
N ILE A 122 -19.00 -11.29 19.04
CA ILE A 122 -18.89 -11.32 17.58
C ILE A 122 -18.02 -12.51 17.14
N GLN A 123 -16.92 -12.76 17.84
CA GLN A 123 -15.96 -13.83 17.54
C GLN A 123 -16.61 -15.22 17.56
N GLU A 124 -17.52 -15.48 18.50
CA GLU A 124 -18.24 -16.75 18.60
C GLU A 124 -19.06 -17.09 17.35
N GLN A 125 -19.48 -16.07 16.59
CA GLN A 125 -20.36 -16.20 15.42
C GLN A 125 -19.61 -16.18 14.08
N ILE A 126 -18.29 -15.97 14.08
CA ILE A 126 -17.47 -15.97 12.86
C ILE A 126 -17.41 -17.38 12.25
N GLY A 127 -17.53 -17.44 10.93
CA GLY A 127 -17.47 -18.69 10.15
C GLY A 127 -18.84 -19.30 9.84
N HIS A 128 -19.92 -18.63 10.22
CA HIS A 128 -21.30 -19.08 9.99
C HIS A 128 -22.05 -18.26 8.91
N ASP A 129 -21.32 -17.47 8.11
CA ASP A 129 -21.88 -16.66 7.01
C ASP A 129 -22.93 -15.64 7.49
N LEU A 130 -22.63 -14.99 8.62
CA LEU A 130 -23.51 -14.02 9.30
C LEU A 130 -23.06 -12.56 9.12
N LEU A 131 -21.97 -12.29 8.41
CA LEU A 131 -21.31 -10.98 8.29
C LEU A 131 -20.63 -10.51 9.60
N ALA A 132 -20.36 -11.43 10.52
CA ALA A 132 -19.67 -11.16 11.78
C ALA A 132 -18.22 -10.71 11.54
N GLU A 133 -17.52 -11.41 10.65
CA GLU A 133 -16.18 -11.09 10.18
C GLU A 133 -16.10 -9.70 9.55
N ASP A 134 -16.99 -9.37 8.61
CA ASP A 134 -17.03 -8.07 7.92
C ASP A 134 -17.34 -6.92 8.89
N THR A 135 -18.15 -7.19 9.92
CA THR A 135 -18.46 -6.20 10.96
C THR A 135 -17.22 -5.95 11.81
N MET A 136 -16.51 -7.01 12.22
CA MET A 136 -15.32 -6.89 13.05
C MET A 136 -14.18 -6.18 12.32
N THR A 137 -13.91 -6.56 11.07
CA THR A 137 -12.88 -5.90 10.25
C THR A 137 -13.25 -4.46 9.93
N ALA A 138 -14.53 -4.15 9.64
CA ALA A 138 -14.96 -2.77 9.42
C ALA A 138 -14.81 -1.87 10.65
N VAL A 139 -14.95 -2.40 11.88
CA VAL A 139 -14.71 -1.64 13.13
C VAL A 139 -13.22 -1.40 13.35
N LEU A 140 -12.39 -2.38 13.01
CA LEU A 140 -10.94 -2.35 13.20
C LEU A 140 -10.20 -1.58 12.09
N HIS A 141 -10.79 -1.48 10.90
CA HIS A 141 -10.19 -0.86 9.73
C HIS A 141 -9.79 0.59 10.03
N ASN A 142 -8.51 0.90 9.77
CA ASN A 142 -7.90 2.21 9.99
C ASN A 142 -8.00 2.76 11.45
N ASN A 143 -8.11 1.87 12.45
CA ASN A 143 -8.13 2.25 13.86
C ASN A 143 -7.09 1.48 14.71
N PRO A 144 -5.84 1.99 14.80
CA PRO A 144 -4.74 1.27 15.46
C PRO A 144 -4.98 1.10 16.97
N LYS A 145 -5.65 2.07 17.59
CA LYS A 145 -5.98 2.04 19.03
C LYS A 145 -6.95 0.90 19.37
N LEU A 146 -7.93 0.63 18.51
CA LEU A 146 -8.86 -0.48 18.73
C LEU A 146 -8.19 -1.82 18.47
N LEU A 147 -7.37 -1.92 17.41
CA LEU A 147 -6.57 -3.11 17.11
C LEU A 147 -5.74 -3.53 18.33
N GLU A 148 -4.91 -2.64 18.87
CA GLU A 148 -4.02 -2.97 19.99
C GLU A 148 -4.74 -3.29 21.31
N LYS A 149 -5.92 -2.67 21.53
CA LYS A 149 -6.70 -2.82 22.74
C LYS A 149 -7.52 -4.10 22.73
N TYR A 150 -8.23 -4.40 21.64
CA TYR A 150 -9.25 -5.44 21.59
C TYR A 150 -8.83 -6.71 20.84
N VAL A 151 -7.92 -6.64 19.87
CA VAL A 151 -7.40 -7.85 19.22
C VAL A 151 -6.44 -8.58 20.17
N LYS A 152 -6.71 -9.86 20.39
CA LYS A 152 -5.98 -10.77 21.30
C LYS A 152 -5.80 -12.14 20.62
N THR A 153 -4.94 -12.99 21.20
CA THR A 153 -4.66 -14.34 20.70
C THR A 153 -5.90 -15.16 20.33
N PRO A 154 -6.98 -15.23 21.15
CA PRO A 154 -8.16 -16.03 20.81
C PRO A 154 -8.84 -15.59 19.51
N HIS A 155 -8.86 -14.29 19.22
CA HIS A 155 -9.46 -13.76 17.99
C HIS A 155 -8.67 -14.23 16.77
N VAL A 156 -7.33 -14.19 16.84
CA VAL A 156 -6.45 -14.65 15.77
C VAL A 156 -6.54 -16.17 15.61
N GLU A 157 -6.49 -16.93 16.71
CA GLU A 157 -6.62 -18.39 16.68
C GLU A 157 -7.93 -18.83 16.05
N ARG A 158 -9.05 -18.15 16.34
CA ARG A 158 -10.34 -18.46 15.72
C ARG A 158 -10.30 -18.30 14.20
N PHE A 159 -9.69 -17.22 13.68
CA PHE A 159 -9.52 -17.05 12.23
C PHE A 159 -8.64 -18.14 11.62
N VAL A 160 -7.54 -18.47 12.29
CA VAL A 160 -6.59 -19.50 11.85
C VAL A 160 -7.25 -20.89 11.80
N GLU A 161 -8.06 -21.23 12.81
CA GLU A 161 -8.86 -22.47 12.82
C GLU A 161 -9.86 -22.52 11.66
N LEU A 162 -10.55 -21.41 11.38
CA LEU A 162 -11.50 -21.32 10.27
C LEU A 162 -10.81 -21.45 8.91
N ILE A 163 -9.58 -20.95 8.75
CA ILE A 163 -8.79 -21.16 7.52
C ILE A 163 -8.52 -22.66 7.31
N VAL A 164 -8.16 -23.39 8.37
CA VAL A 164 -7.89 -24.84 8.28
C VAL A 164 -9.15 -25.63 7.95
N ILE A 165 -10.28 -25.29 8.60
CA ILE A 165 -11.54 -26.04 8.48
C ILE A 165 -12.28 -25.69 7.18
N VAL A 166 -12.53 -24.39 6.95
CA VAL A 166 -13.38 -23.90 5.86
C VAL A 166 -12.58 -23.77 4.55
N LYS A 167 -11.27 -23.50 4.64
CA LYS A 167 -10.39 -23.23 3.49
C LYS A 167 -10.88 -22.11 2.58
N ASP A 168 -11.54 -21.11 3.18
CA ASP A 168 -11.95 -19.87 2.53
C ASP A 168 -10.82 -18.83 2.65
N TYR A 169 -10.45 -18.25 1.52
CA TYR A 169 -9.36 -17.27 1.45
C TYR A 169 -9.71 -15.93 2.11
N ARG A 170 -11.00 -15.60 2.29
CA ARG A 170 -11.43 -14.34 2.91
C ARG A 170 -10.88 -14.18 4.33
N PHE A 171 -10.68 -15.28 5.05
CA PHE A 171 -10.04 -15.26 6.37
C PHE A 171 -8.55 -14.91 6.33
N LEU A 172 -7.85 -15.20 5.22
CA LEU A 172 -6.49 -14.72 5.00
C LEU A 172 -6.49 -13.21 4.77
N ASP A 173 -7.45 -12.69 4.00
CA ASP A 173 -7.61 -11.25 3.78
C ASP A 173 -7.88 -10.51 5.09
N TYR A 174 -8.76 -11.05 5.95
CA TYR A 174 -9.00 -10.46 7.25
C TYR A 174 -7.74 -10.45 8.13
N LEU A 175 -6.95 -11.54 8.15
CA LEU A 175 -5.67 -11.54 8.89
C LEU A 175 -4.67 -10.53 8.30
N ALA A 176 -4.65 -10.37 6.98
CA ALA A 176 -3.82 -9.40 6.30
C ALA A 176 -4.23 -7.98 6.71
N ASP A 177 -5.51 -7.62 6.57
CA ASP A 177 -6.06 -6.31 6.97
C ASP A 177 -5.81 -5.96 8.45
N LEU A 178 -5.63 -6.96 9.33
CA LEU A 178 -5.27 -6.75 10.73
C LEU A 178 -3.78 -6.44 10.94
N CYS A 179 -2.89 -6.89 10.03
CA CYS A 179 -1.46 -6.58 10.07
C CYS A 179 -1.18 -5.11 9.73
N VAL A 180 -2.03 -4.46 8.92
CA VAL A 180 -1.77 -3.12 8.36
C VAL A 180 -2.90 -2.15 8.72
N CYS A 181 -2.53 -0.98 9.22
CA CYS A 181 -3.49 0.07 9.55
C CYS A 181 -3.02 1.40 8.98
N ARG A 182 -3.82 2.03 8.10
CA ARG A 182 -3.47 3.29 7.41
C ARG A 182 -2.15 3.22 6.62
N GLY A 183 -1.80 2.03 6.13
CA GLY A 183 -0.54 1.79 5.40
C GLY A 183 0.67 1.52 6.29
N GLU A 184 0.53 1.59 7.61
CA GLU A 184 1.59 1.29 8.58
C GLU A 184 1.38 -0.06 9.24
N ALA A 185 2.46 -0.74 9.60
CA ALA A 185 2.40 -2.05 10.25
C ALA A 185 1.98 -1.96 11.72
N ASN A 186 1.00 -2.78 12.14
CA ASN A 186 0.70 -2.96 13.56
C ASN A 186 1.57 -4.06 14.16
N LYS A 187 2.75 -3.69 14.67
CA LYS A 187 3.75 -4.65 15.18
C LYS A 187 3.21 -5.64 16.21
N LYS A 188 2.32 -5.19 17.09
CA LYS A 188 1.71 -6.03 18.13
C LYS A 188 0.77 -7.07 17.54
N VAL A 189 -0.09 -6.68 16.61
CA VAL A 189 -1.02 -7.60 15.94
C VAL A 189 -0.27 -8.54 14.99
N GLN A 190 0.73 -8.03 14.26
CA GLN A 190 1.64 -8.86 13.47
C GLN A 190 2.31 -9.94 14.34
N GLU A 191 2.83 -9.61 15.52
CA GLU A 191 3.41 -10.62 16.42
C GLU A 191 2.40 -11.71 16.81
N LEU A 192 1.16 -11.33 17.15
CA LEU A 192 0.10 -12.30 17.46
C LEU A 192 -0.19 -13.24 16.27
N ILE A 193 -0.28 -12.67 15.07
CA ILE A 193 -0.54 -13.41 13.83
C ILE A 193 0.65 -14.32 13.50
N CYS A 194 1.88 -13.84 13.62
CA CYS A 194 3.09 -14.63 13.39
C CYS A 194 3.18 -15.83 14.34
N ASN A 195 2.95 -15.60 15.63
CA ASN A 195 2.99 -16.68 16.63
C ASN A 195 1.91 -17.74 16.39
N SER A 196 0.76 -17.38 15.82
CA SER A 196 -0.34 -18.32 15.55
C SER A 196 -0.16 -19.04 14.20
N VAL A 197 -0.01 -18.28 13.11
CA VAL A 197 0.04 -18.79 11.72
C VAL A 197 1.32 -19.57 11.45
N LEU A 198 2.48 -19.13 11.97
CA LEU A 198 3.76 -19.78 11.73
C LEU A 198 4.08 -20.90 12.74
N SER A 199 3.16 -21.19 13.66
CA SER A 199 3.34 -22.25 14.66
C SER A 199 3.36 -23.63 14.01
N GLU A 200 4.01 -24.59 14.68
CA GLU A 200 4.04 -26.00 14.26
C GLU A 200 2.64 -26.61 14.08
N LYS A 201 1.66 -26.17 14.89
CA LYS A 201 0.27 -26.64 14.83
C LYS A 201 -0.43 -26.28 13.50
N HIS A 202 -0.06 -25.16 12.90
CA HIS A 202 -0.79 -24.58 11.77
C HIS A 202 0.03 -24.51 10.48
N ARG A 203 1.17 -25.22 10.41
CA ARG A 203 2.03 -25.21 9.20
C ARG A 203 1.28 -25.61 7.94
N ASP A 204 0.28 -26.49 8.02
CA ASP A 204 -0.51 -26.93 6.87
C ASP A 204 -1.33 -25.81 6.21
N ILE A 205 -1.55 -24.68 6.90
CA ILE A 205 -2.13 -23.47 6.30
C ILE A 205 -1.20 -22.90 5.23
N LEU A 206 0.10 -23.02 5.47
CA LEU A 206 1.14 -22.47 4.63
C LEU A 206 1.83 -23.60 3.85
N MET A 207 1.70 -23.55 2.52
CA MET A 207 2.58 -24.29 1.59
C MET A 207 2.26 -25.76 1.30
N GLU A 208 1.00 -26.09 1.01
CA GLU A 208 0.77 -27.05 -0.08
C GLU A 208 0.64 -26.28 -1.39
N THR A 209 1.73 -26.20 -2.17
CA THR A 209 1.75 -25.62 -3.52
C THR A 209 1.04 -26.53 -4.53
N LYS A 210 -0.21 -26.91 -4.24
CA LYS A 210 -1.08 -27.54 -5.23
C LYS A 210 -1.74 -26.42 -6.02
N LEU A 211 -1.35 -26.30 -7.29
CA LEU A 211 -1.80 -25.33 -8.30
C LEU A 211 -3.33 -25.22 -8.51
N VAL A 212 -4.13 -25.94 -7.74
CA VAL A 212 -5.57 -26.11 -7.89
C VAL A 212 -6.35 -24.87 -7.38
N ARG A 213 -5.74 -23.96 -6.60
CA ARG A 213 -6.40 -22.74 -6.09
C ARG A 213 -5.50 -21.51 -6.14
N VAL A 214 -5.32 -20.93 -7.33
CA VAL A 214 -4.52 -19.71 -7.54
C VAL A 214 -4.95 -18.56 -6.63
N ALA A 215 -6.27 -18.34 -6.46
CA ALA A 215 -6.79 -17.30 -5.57
C ALA A 215 -6.28 -17.47 -4.14
N PHE A 216 -6.47 -18.65 -3.53
CA PHE A 216 -6.02 -18.93 -2.17
C PHE A 216 -4.51 -18.69 -2.01
N PHE A 217 -3.71 -19.09 -3.00
CA PHE A 217 -2.27 -18.86 -3.00
C PHE A 217 -1.91 -17.36 -3.06
N MET A 218 -2.62 -16.55 -3.84
CA MET A 218 -2.40 -15.10 -3.88
C MET A 218 -2.67 -14.45 -2.52
N HIS A 219 -3.80 -14.78 -1.88
CA HIS A 219 -4.13 -14.28 -0.55
C HIS A 219 -3.14 -14.75 0.53
N GLN A 220 -2.60 -15.96 0.37
CA GLN A 220 -1.51 -16.45 1.23
C GLN A 220 -0.23 -15.62 1.06
N LEU A 221 0.19 -15.33 -0.18
CA LEU A 221 1.34 -14.47 -0.44
C LEU A 221 1.16 -13.06 0.12
N ASP A 222 -0.04 -12.49 -0.03
CA ASP A 222 -0.37 -11.17 0.49
C ASP A 222 -0.31 -11.13 2.02
N LEU A 223 -0.85 -12.16 2.72
CA LEU A 223 -0.70 -12.29 4.16
C LEU A 223 0.79 -12.40 4.57
N LEU A 224 1.58 -13.24 3.90
CA LEU A 224 3.01 -13.40 4.20
C LEU A 224 3.77 -12.07 4.03
N ALA A 225 3.47 -11.32 2.96
CA ALA A 225 4.09 -10.03 2.71
C ALA A 225 3.74 -9.02 3.82
N GLN A 226 2.47 -8.95 4.23
CA GLN A 226 2.01 -8.04 5.28
C GLN A 226 2.51 -8.44 6.68
N MET A 227 2.68 -9.74 6.94
CA MET A 227 3.34 -10.23 8.16
C MET A 227 4.82 -9.82 8.23
N CYS A 228 5.49 -9.64 7.09
CA CYS A 228 6.90 -9.21 7.03
C CYS A 228 7.08 -7.68 6.98
N GLN A 229 6.00 -6.91 6.78
CA GLN A 229 6.05 -5.46 6.63
C GLN A 229 6.71 -4.78 7.83
N GLU A 230 7.49 -3.72 7.57
CA GLU A 230 8.28 -2.98 8.59
C GLU A 230 9.22 -3.85 9.45
N GLN A 231 9.84 -4.85 8.82
CA GLN A 231 10.91 -5.67 9.41
C GLN A 231 10.46 -6.51 10.60
N GLN A 232 9.30 -7.16 10.48
CA GLN A 232 8.85 -8.12 11.49
C GLN A 232 9.71 -9.39 11.46
N TYR A 233 10.80 -9.38 12.23
CA TYR A 233 11.77 -10.47 12.24
C TYR A 233 11.22 -11.80 12.77
N LEU A 234 10.12 -11.80 13.53
CA LEU A 234 9.43 -13.03 13.91
C LEU A 234 8.85 -13.78 12.71
N ALA A 235 8.50 -13.08 11.64
CA ALA A 235 8.06 -13.70 10.38
C ALA A 235 9.26 -14.02 9.46
N ILE A 236 10.15 -13.03 9.29
CA ILE A 236 11.24 -13.09 8.32
C ILE A 236 12.28 -14.14 8.71
N ASP A 237 12.80 -14.04 9.93
CA ASP A 237 13.93 -14.83 10.43
C ASP A 237 13.77 -15.01 11.96
N PRO A 238 12.81 -15.85 12.39
CA PRO A 238 12.48 -16.04 13.81
C PRO A 238 13.66 -16.64 14.60
N PRO A 239 13.82 -16.27 15.88
CA PRO A 239 14.74 -16.95 16.78
C PRO A 239 14.43 -18.47 16.86
N PRO A 240 15.45 -19.35 16.85
CA PRO A 240 15.24 -20.80 16.87
C PRO A 240 14.38 -21.29 18.05
N GLU A 241 14.43 -20.61 19.19
CA GLU A 241 13.69 -20.98 20.40
C GLU A 241 12.18 -20.82 20.25
N ARG A 242 11.72 -19.96 19.32
CA ARG A 242 10.29 -19.73 19.05
C ARG A 242 9.66 -20.86 18.24
N LYS A 243 10.45 -21.73 17.59
CA LYS A 243 10.00 -22.85 16.73
C LYS A 243 9.00 -22.46 15.62
N LEU A 244 9.03 -21.20 15.19
CA LEU A 244 8.19 -20.70 14.10
C LEU A 244 8.76 -21.09 12.74
N LEU A 245 7.90 -21.21 11.74
CA LEU A 245 8.31 -21.36 10.35
C LEU A 245 9.12 -20.14 9.90
N ASN A 246 10.36 -20.36 9.45
CA ASN A 246 11.18 -19.30 8.89
C ASN A 246 10.79 -19.07 7.41
N ILE A 247 10.10 -17.97 7.13
CA ILE A 247 9.61 -17.67 5.77
C ILE A 247 10.77 -17.45 4.80
N SER A 248 11.86 -16.79 5.22
CA SER A 248 12.98 -16.48 4.33
C SER A 248 13.70 -17.74 3.84
N GLN A 249 13.74 -18.79 4.67
CA GLN A 249 14.28 -20.10 4.32
C GLN A 249 13.34 -20.90 3.42
N GLN A 250 12.02 -20.81 3.63
CA GLN A 250 11.04 -21.51 2.79
C GLN A 250 10.88 -20.87 1.41
N LEU A 251 11.05 -19.54 1.32
CA LEU A 251 10.97 -18.77 0.08
C LEU A 251 12.27 -17.99 -0.14
N PRO A 252 13.36 -18.67 -0.55
CA PRO A 252 14.63 -18.01 -0.84
C PRO A 252 14.49 -16.94 -1.92
N ALA A 253 15.34 -15.92 -1.87
CA ALA A 253 15.30 -14.77 -2.79
C ALA A 253 15.36 -15.20 -4.27
N GLU A 254 16.19 -16.19 -4.62
CA GLU A 254 16.29 -16.72 -5.99
C GLU A 254 14.94 -17.28 -6.51
N LEU A 255 14.20 -17.99 -5.66
CA LEU A 255 12.89 -18.54 -6.01
C LEU A 255 11.86 -17.43 -6.22
N VAL A 256 11.81 -16.46 -5.30
CA VAL A 256 10.89 -15.32 -5.39
C VAL A 256 11.18 -14.50 -6.65
N LEU A 257 12.47 -14.26 -6.95
CA LEU A 257 12.90 -13.56 -8.17
C LEU A 257 12.47 -14.32 -9.42
N LYS A 258 12.68 -15.64 -9.47
CA LYS A 258 12.24 -16.47 -10.59
C LYS A 258 10.73 -16.39 -10.82
N CYS A 259 9.93 -16.43 -9.76
CA CYS A 259 8.47 -16.27 -9.85
C CYS A 259 8.05 -14.86 -10.29
N MET A 260 8.74 -13.81 -9.83
CA MET A 260 8.47 -12.44 -10.25
C MET A 260 8.82 -12.20 -11.73
N SER A 261 9.87 -12.86 -12.24
CA SER A 261 10.37 -12.70 -13.62
C SER A 261 9.70 -13.62 -14.64
N ASP A 262 9.00 -14.68 -14.21
CA ASP A 262 8.36 -15.64 -15.12
C ASP A 262 7.12 -15.04 -15.80
N ALA A 263 7.23 -14.71 -17.08
CA ALA A 263 6.14 -14.15 -17.88
C ALA A 263 4.96 -15.12 -18.09
N ARG A 264 5.09 -16.41 -17.74
CA ARG A 264 3.98 -17.39 -17.79
C ARG A 264 3.02 -17.23 -16.62
N LEU A 265 3.42 -16.56 -15.54
CA LEU A 265 2.57 -16.30 -14.39
C LEU A 265 1.72 -15.02 -14.60
N PRO A 266 0.47 -14.99 -14.10
CA PRO A 266 -0.37 -13.80 -14.16
C PRO A 266 0.28 -12.59 -13.49
N CYS A 267 0.01 -11.38 -14.00
CA CYS A 267 0.58 -10.14 -13.47
C CYS A 267 0.26 -9.93 -11.98
N GLU A 268 -0.91 -10.34 -11.52
CA GLU A 268 -1.31 -10.26 -10.11
C GLU A 268 -0.43 -11.13 -9.19
N VAL A 269 -0.15 -12.37 -9.61
CA VAL A 269 0.73 -13.29 -8.87
C VAL A 269 2.15 -12.73 -8.82
N ARG A 270 2.64 -12.21 -9.94
CA ARG A 270 3.96 -11.57 -10.02
C ARG A 270 4.03 -10.32 -9.14
N ALA A 271 2.94 -9.55 -9.05
CA ALA A 271 2.82 -8.39 -8.19
C ALA A 271 2.90 -8.79 -6.70
N SER A 272 2.19 -9.85 -6.30
CA SER A 272 2.29 -10.39 -4.92
C SER A 272 3.71 -10.88 -4.60
N PHE A 273 4.41 -11.53 -5.54
CA PHE A 273 5.82 -11.89 -5.34
C PHE A 273 6.75 -10.67 -5.27
N ALA A 274 6.51 -9.61 -6.03
CA ALA A 274 7.27 -8.36 -5.94
C ALA A 274 7.10 -7.70 -4.56
N ARG A 275 5.87 -7.67 -4.04
CA ARG A 275 5.57 -7.20 -2.68
C ARG A 275 6.21 -8.06 -1.60
N LEU A 276 6.17 -9.39 -1.77
CA LEU A 276 6.84 -10.31 -0.85
C LEU A 276 8.36 -10.10 -0.87
N MET A 277 8.96 -9.95 -2.05
CA MET A 277 10.39 -9.66 -2.21
C MET A 277 10.81 -8.42 -1.42
N LEU A 278 10.01 -7.35 -1.54
CA LEU A 278 10.22 -6.10 -0.83
C LEU A 278 10.33 -6.32 0.69
N HIS A 279 9.32 -6.95 1.29
CA HIS A 279 9.23 -7.06 2.74
C HIS A 279 10.04 -8.22 3.35
N LEU A 280 10.27 -9.30 2.60
CA LEU A 280 10.97 -10.49 3.09
C LEU A 280 12.50 -10.37 2.94
N HIS A 281 12.98 -9.83 1.82
CA HIS A 281 14.39 -9.90 1.43
C HIS A 281 15.06 -8.52 1.32
N VAL A 282 14.37 -7.50 0.82
CA VAL A 282 14.98 -6.18 0.55
C VAL A 282 15.03 -5.27 1.77
N VAL A 283 13.89 -5.08 2.45
CA VAL A 283 13.79 -4.17 3.61
C VAL A 283 14.33 -4.88 4.86
N ARG A 284 15.66 -4.84 5.03
CA ARG A 284 16.36 -5.38 6.21
C ARG A 284 17.32 -4.33 6.79
N GLY A 285 17.10 -3.97 8.06
CA GLY A 285 17.88 -2.96 8.77
C GLY A 285 17.56 -1.52 8.33
N SER A 286 18.46 -0.58 8.60
CA SER A 286 18.25 0.83 8.26
C SER A 286 18.54 1.11 6.78
N PRO A 287 17.77 1.98 6.12
CA PRO A 287 18.08 2.47 4.78
C PRO A 287 19.40 3.26 4.79
N LEU A 288 20.03 3.40 3.63
CA LEU A 288 21.28 4.14 3.51
C LEU A 288 21.04 5.66 3.53
N ASN A 289 21.98 6.37 4.14
CA ASN A 289 22.08 7.81 3.96
C ASN A 289 22.67 8.09 2.58
N ALA A 290 21.92 8.78 1.73
CA ALA A 290 22.36 9.14 0.39
C ALA A 290 23.54 10.12 0.40
N ILE A 291 23.65 10.98 1.43
CA ILE A 291 24.77 11.92 1.62
C ILE A 291 25.64 11.47 2.79
N ARG A 292 26.95 11.35 2.54
CA ARG A 292 27.98 11.13 3.56
C ARG A 292 28.49 12.47 4.07
N HIS A 293 28.02 12.88 5.26
CA HIS A 293 28.41 14.13 5.91
C HIS A 293 29.83 14.09 6.51
N ALA A 294 30.28 12.93 6.97
CA ALA A 294 31.61 12.71 7.51
C ALA A 294 32.42 11.81 6.57
N ARG A 295 33.67 12.18 6.29
CA ARG A 295 34.58 11.49 5.38
C ARG A 295 35.98 11.50 5.95
N LEU A 296 36.67 10.36 5.90
CA LEU A 296 38.09 10.30 6.21
C LEU A 296 38.89 10.81 5.02
N TRP A 297 39.98 11.53 5.29
CA TRP A 297 40.85 12.05 4.24
C TRP A 297 41.44 10.94 3.37
N THR A 298 41.77 9.80 3.97
CA THR A 298 42.29 8.59 3.30
C THR A 298 41.32 8.04 2.26
N ASP A 299 40.01 8.10 2.56
CA ASP A 299 38.96 7.47 1.77
C ASP A 299 38.54 8.33 0.56
N ILE A 300 38.94 9.62 0.53
CA ILE A 300 38.67 10.51 -0.59
C ILE A 300 39.57 10.09 -1.77
N PRO A 301 39.03 9.64 -2.91
CA PRO A 301 39.84 9.27 -4.05
C PRO A 301 40.52 10.49 -4.69
N VAL A 302 41.62 10.28 -5.41
CA VAL A 302 42.30 11.36 -6.15
C VAL A 302 41.66 11.60 -7.52
N GLU A 303 41.10 10.55 -8.11
CA GLU A 303 40.33 10.57 -9.36
C GLU A 303 38.99 9.88 -9.12
N VAL A 304 37.91 10.51 -9.55
CA VAL A 304 36.54 9.98 -9.43
C VAL A 304 36.06 9.58 -10.81
N LYS A 305 35.65 8.32 -10.99
CA LYS A 305 34.96 7.84 -12.19
C LYS A 305 33.57 7.37 -11.80
N LEU A 306 32.59 7.54 -12.68
CA LEU A 306 31.20 7.15 -12.42
C LEU A 306 31.06 5.65 -12.09
N GLN A 307 31.72 4.79 -12.87
CA GLN A 307 31.70 3.32 -12.69
C GLN A 307 32.42 2.85 -11.42
N SER A 308 33.41 3.62 -10.93
CA SER A 308 34.09 3.33 -9.66
C SER A 308 33.45 4.06 -8.49
N PHE A 309 32.48 4.94 -8.73
CA PHE A 309 31.73 5.63 -7.69
C PHE A 309 30.71 4.66 -7.10
N SER A 310 31.26 3.79 -6.28
CA SER A 310 30.52 2.89 -5.46
C SER A 310 30.12 3.64 -4.20
N TYR A 311 28.86 4.07 -4.14
CA TYR A 311 28.26 4.41 -2.86
C TYR A 311 28.06 3.16 -1.99
N LYS A 312 28.49 1.95 -2.45
CA LYS A 312 28.47 0.71 -1.65
C LYS A 312 28.93 1.04 -0.25
N ILE A 313 28.02 0.75 0.67
CA ILE A 313 28.27 -0.17 1.78
C ILE A 313 29.75 -0.18 2.15
N THR A 314 30.22 0.92 2.72
CA THR A 314 31.06 0.78 3.90
C THR A 314 30.09 0.32 4.97
N SER A 315 29.64 -0.93 4.90
CA SER A 315 29.38 -1.65 6.12
C SER A 315 30.71 -1.52 6.84
N LEU A 316 30.75 -0.67 7.85
CA LEU A 316 31.68 -0.90 8.93
C LEU A 316 31.52 -2.40 9.23
N GLU A 317 32.54 -3.19 8.88
CA GLU A 317 32.64 -4.60 9.25
C GLU A 317 32.48 -4.81 10.78
N GLY A 318 32.40 -3.73 11.57
CA GLY A 318 32.25 -3.74 13.03
C GLY A 318 30.90 -3.33 13.62
N TYR A 319 29.89 -2.88 12.85
CA TYR A 319 28.54 -2.66 13.40
C TYR A 319 27.50 -3.47 12.62
N SER A 320 27.73 -4.79 12.56
CA SER A 320 26.62 -5.73 12.49
C SER A 320 25.84 -5.61 13.80
N ASP A 321 24.77 -4.82 13.79
CA ASP A 321 23.69 -5.03 14.75
C ASP A 321 23.10 -6.42 14.46
N GLY A 322 23.65 -7.43 15.14
CA GLY A 322 23.23 -8.83 15.09
C GLY A 322 23.32 -9.53 13.73
N GLY A 323 24.51 -9.96 13.32
CA GLY A 323 24.76 -11.24 12.60
C GLY A 323 24.00 -11.59 11.32
N ARG A 324 23.20 -10.70 10.72
CA ARG A 324 22.40 -11.00 9.52
C ARG A 324 23.07 -10.33 8.33
N ALA A 325 23.92 -11.10 7.63
CA ALA A 325 24.47 -10.70 6.35
C ALA A 325 23.33 -10.23 5.44
N ARG A 326 23.46 -9.04 4.83
CA ARG A 326 22.53 -8.62 3.78
C ARG A 326 22.65 -9.64 2.66
N VAL A 327 21.56 -10.35 2.39
CA VAL A 327 21.43 -11.26 1.24
C VAL A 327 21.41 -10.36 -0.01
N GLY A 328 22.57 -9.85 -0.44
CA GLY A 328 22.59 -8.66 -1.28
C GLY A 328 23.66 -8.58 -2.36
N ASP A 329 24.85 -9.13 -2.16
CA ASP A 329 25.94 -8.94 -3.13
C ASP A 329 25.74 -9.75 -4.43
N GLN A 330 25.07 -10.92 -4.36
CA GLN A 330 24.63 -11.66 -5.57
C GLN A 330 23.27 -11.17 -6.08
N PHE A 331 22.37 -10.78 -5.17
CA PHE A 331 21.02 -10.33 -5.48
C PHE A 331 20.96 -9.06 -6.35
N ALA A 332 21.83 -8.08 -6.09
CA ALA A 332 21.91 -6.85 -6.89
C ALA A 332 22.25 -7.10 -8.38
N THR A 333 23.02 -8.15 -8.66
CA THR A 333 23.51 -8.47 -10.02
C THR A 333 22.44 -9.17 -10.86
N ASP A 334 21.58 -10.00 -10.25
CA ASP A 334 20.54 -10.77 -10.96
C ASP A 334 19.19 -10.05 -11.08
N VAL A 335 18.90 -9.16 -10.13
CA VAL A 335 17.64 -8.43 -10.04
C VAL A 335 17.59 -7.26 -11.02
N CYS A 336 18.70 -6.52 -11.15
CA CYS A 336 18.80 -5.32 -11.98
C CYS A 336 18.56 -5.58 -13.49
N PRO A 337 19.09 -6.65 -14.11
CA PRO A 337 18.82 -6.96 -15.53
C PRO A 337 17.40 -7.49 -15.78
N SER A 338 16.82 -8.18 -14.79
CA SER A 338 15.44 -8.69 -14.83
C SER A 338 14.40 -7.57 -14.90
N PHE A 339 14.76 -6.37 -14.44
CA PHE A 339 13.98 -5.13 -14.56
C PHE A 339 14.18 -4.42 -15.90
N SER A 340 14.30 -5.17 -17.00
CA SER A 340 14.15 -4.59 -18.34
C SER A 340 12.70 -4.13 -18.49
N PHE A 341 12.39 -2.91 -18.04
CA PHE A 341 11.12 -2.19 -18.21
C PHE A 341 10.87 -1.87 -19.69
N THR A 342 10.94 -2.90 -20.54
CA THR A 342 10.69 -2.78 -21.96
C THR A 342 9.17 -2.76 -22.13
N LYS A 343 8.61 -1.54 -22.06
CA LYS A 343 7.30 -1.15 -22.58
C LYS A 343 6.01 -1.39 -21.73
N PRO A 344 5.97 -1.30 -20.38
CA PRO A 344 4.70 -1.07 -19.71
C PRO A 344 4.40 0.43 -19.65
N ILE A 345 3.70 0.95 -20.66
CA ILE A 345 3.07 2.28 -20.58
C ILE A 345 1.87 2.12 -19.63
N LEU A 346 1.82 2.92 -18.56
CA LEU A 346 0.65 2.96 -17.67
C LEU A 346 -0.58 3.39 -18.48
N LYS A 347 -1.64 2.58 -18.47
CA LYS A 347 -2.87 2.90 -19.20
C LYS A 347 -4.05 3.12 -18.26
N ASN A 348 -5.04 3.89 -18.72
CA ASN A 348 -6.23 4.22 -17.93
C ASN A 348 -7.37 3.19 -18.05
N ASP A 349 -7.30 2.25 -19.00
CA ASP A 349 -8.35 1.27 -19.25
C ASP A 349 -8.45 0.21 -18.14
N ALA A 350 -9.66 -0.35 -17.98
CA ALA A 350 -9.95 -1.40 -17.00
C ALA A 350 -9.14 -2.69 -17.28
N ALA A 351 -8.92 -3.04 -18.55
CA ALA A 351 -8.14 -4.21 -18.95
C ALA A 351 -6.66 -4.14 -18.52
N SER A 352 -6.17 -2.95 -18.18
CA SER A 352 -4.78 -2.72 -17.77
C SER A 352 -4.56 -2.72 -16.26
N VAL A 353 -5.60 -2.93 -15.42
CA VAL A 353 -5.48 -2.91 -13.95
C VAL A 353 -4.41 -3.88 -13.44
N ALA A 354 -4.42 -5.13 -13.89
CA ALA A 354 -3.46 -6.14 -13.45
C ALA A 354 -2.01 -5.79 -13.84
N ASN A 355 -1.81 -5.21 -15.04
CA ASN A 355 -0.50 -4.72 -15.48
C ASN A 355 -0.05 -3.51 -14.66
N ASN A 356 -0.94 -2.54 -14.44
CA ASN A 356 -0.65 -1.36 -13.62
C ASN A 356 -0.32 -1.75 -12.17
N LYS A 357 -0.99 -2.76 -11.61
CA LYS A 357 -0.69 -3.31 -10.28
C LYS A 357 0.71 -3.90 -10.22
N LEU A 358 1.10 -4.71 -11.21
CA LEU A 358 2.47 -5.24 -11.31
C LEU A 358 3.49 -4.11 -11.43
N THR A 359 3.26 -3.13 -12.32
CA THR A 359 4.14 -1.97 -12.50
C THR A 359 4.31 -1.20 -11.20
N TYR A 360 3.23 -0.94 -10.47
CA TYR A 360 3.27 -0.26 -9.18
C TYR A 360 4.13 -1.00 -8.14
N GLU A 361 3.94 -2.31 -7.97
CA GLU A 361 4.74 -3.11 -7.03
C GLU A 361 6.21 -3.17 -7.44
N MET A 362 6.51 -3.28 -8.74
CA MET A 362 7.88 -3.25 -9.26
C MET A 362 8.56 -1.90 -9.04
N VAL A 363 7.86 -0.78 -9.24
CA VAL A 363 8.38 0.57 -8.95
C VAL A 363 8.61 0.75 -7.45
N THR A 364 7.71 0.25 -6.61
CA THR A 364 7.86 0.28 -5.14
C THR A 364 9.08 -0.54 -4.69
N LEU A 365 9.27 -1.72 -5.27
CA LEU A 365 10.46 -2.56 -5.05
C LEU A 365 11.74 -1.84 -5.53
N ALA A 366 11.73 -1.20 -6.70
CA ALA A 366 12.85 -0.43 -7.22
C ALA A 366 13.23 0.74 -6.30
N LYS A 367 12.25 1.45 -5.75
CA LYS A 367 12.46 2.50 -4.72
C LYS A 367 13.23 1.95 -3.53
N ALA A 368 12.78 0.83 -2.96
CA ALA A 368 13.44 0.23 -1.81
C ALA A 368 14.84 -0.28 -2.16
N LEU A 369 15.01 -0.94 -3.30
CA LEU A 369 16.33 -1.38 -3.78
C LEU A 369 17.32 -0.21 -3.90
N ALA A 370 16.86 0.96 -4.38
CA ALA A 370 17.66 2.18 -4.39
C ALA A 370 18.00 2.63 -2.96
N GLN A 371 17.00 2.81 -2.09
CA GLN A 371 17.17 3.29 -0.71
C GLN A 371 18.09 2.39 0.15
N PHE A 372 18.09 1.08 -0.10
CA PHE A 372 18.94 0.12 0.61
C PHE A 372 20.28 -0.14 -0.08
N GLY A 373 20.52 0.48 -1.24
CA GLY A 373 21.81 0.52 -1.91
C GLY A 373 22.18 -0.69 -2.75
N TYR A 374 21.18 -1.32 -3.36
CA TYR A 374 21.38 -2.44 -4.28
C TYR A 374 21.78 -2.00 -5.70
N TYR A 375 21.55 -0.74 -6.08
CA TYR A 375 21.98 -0.23 -7.38
C TYR A 375 23.42 0.29 -7.32
N MET A 376 24.19 0.21 -8.39
CA MET A 376 25.35 1.10 -8.55
C MET A 376 24.87 2.45 -9.07
N PHE A 377 25.71 3.49 -9.02
CA PHE A 377 25.26 4.84 -9.39
C PHE A 377 24.91 4.96 -10.88
N ASP A 378 25.66 4.30 -11.76
CA ASP A 378 25.35 4.15 -13.19
C ASP A 378 24.03 3.40 -13.43
N ASN A 379 23.80 2.31 -12.70
CA ASN A 379 22.54 1.56 -12.77
C ASN A 379 21.35 2.39 -12.23
N LEU A 380 21.59 3.29 -11.26
CA LEU A 380 20.57 4.18 -10.72
C LEU A 380 20.12 5.23 -11.75
N LEU A 381 21.05 5.76 -12.56
CA LEU A 381 20.72 6.67 -13.66
C LEU A 381 19.91 5.98 -14.76
N THR A 382 20.33 4.76 -15.14
CA THR A 382 19.58 3.92 -16.09
C THR A 382 18.18 3.60 -15.57
N LEU A 383 18.04 3.31 -14.27
CA LEU A 383 16.75 3.12 -13.62
C LEU A 383 15.89 4.38 -13.73
N THR A 384 16.46 5.56 -13.45
CA THR A 384 15.74 6.83 -13.55
C THR A 384 15.16 7.07 -14.95
N GLU A 385 15.94 6.84 -16.01
CA GLU A 385 15.45 6.94 -17.38
C GLU A 385 14.29 5.99 -17.66
N ASN A 386 14.41 4.73 -17.23
CA ASN A 386 13.35 3.74 -17.37
C ASN A 386 12.07 4.14 -16.61
N LEU A 387 12.19 4.65 -15.39
CA LEU A 387 11.06 5.09 -14.58
C LEU A 387 10.34 6.30 -15.19
N LEU A 388 11.09 7.25 -15.76
CA LEU A 388 10.54 8.39 -16.49
C LEU A 388 9.75 7.94 -17.72
N ASN A 389 10.28 6.98 -18.48
CA ASN A 389 9.59 6.41 -19.64
C ASN A 389 8.30 5.66 -19.29
N ILE A 390 8.19 5.06 -18.09
CA ILE A 390 6.96 4.41 -17.61
C ILE A 390 5.85 5.44 -17.31
N VAL A 391 6.25 6.59 -16.77
CA VAL A 391 5.34 7.64 -16.30
C VAL A 391 4.94 8.62 -17.41
N ASP A 392 5.72 8.67 -18.48
CA ASP A 392 5.43 9.51 -19.64
C ASP A 392 4.17 9.04 -20.37
N ASN A 393 3.06 9.73 -20.10
CA ASN A 393 1.80 9.57 -20.82
C ASN A 393 1.61 10.65 -21.89
N SER A 394 2.68 11.33 -22.32
CA SER A 394 2.56 12.32 -23.39
C SER A 394 2.02 11.66 -24.66
N PRO A 395 1.01 12.26 -25.33
CA PRO A 395 0.59 11.74 -26.62
C PRO A 395 1.75 11.93 -27.59
N TYR A 396 2.42 10.83 -27.93
CA TYR A 396 3.49 10.84 -28.92
C TYR A 396 2.89 11.25 -30.28
N SER A 397 2.97 12.54 -30.59
CA SER A 397 2.71 13.07 -31.92
C SER A 397 4.03 13.71 -32.39
N PRO A 398 4.60 13.29 -33.54
CA PRO A 398 5.79 13.91 -34.10
C PRO A 398 5.55 15.38 -34.55
N GLN A 399 4.37 15.95 -34.34
CA GLN A 399 4.02 17.33 -34.67
C GLN A 399 4.17 18.30 -33.48
N THR A 400 4.32 17.81 -32.24
CA THR A 400 4.35 18.67 -31.04
C THR A 400 5.72 19.32 -30.79
N ALA A 401 6.78 18.89 -31.49
CA ALA A 401 8.13 19.45 -31.36
C ALA A 401 8.28 20.86 -31.98
N HIS A 402 7.33 21.32 -32.80
CA HIS A 402 7.41 22.62 -33.47
C HIS A 402 6.62 23.77 -32.81
N SER A 403 5.88 23.53 -31.72
CA SER A 403 5.01 24.58 -31.14
C SER A 403 5.55 25.26 -29.88
N VAL A 404 6.74 24.92 -29.37
CA VAL A 404 7.28 25.57 -28.15
C VAL A 404 7.70 27.04 -28.41
N SER A 405 7.89 27.44 -29.67
CA SER A 405 8.17 28.84 -30.03
C SER A 405 6.94 29.77 -29.97
N GLN A 406 5.70 29.25 -29.96
CA GLN A 406 4.48 30.09 -29.97
C GLN A 406 3.83 30.25 -28.59
N GLY A 407 4.38 29.61 -27.54
CA GLY A 407 3.84 29.69 -26.18
C GLY A 407 3.93 31.07 -25.52
N MET A 408 4.77 31.98 -26.04
CA MET A 408 4.93 33.32 -25.49
C MET A 408 3.79 34.30 -25.87
N SER A 409 2.92 33.98 -26.84
CA SER A 409 1.87 34.91 -27.31
C SER A 409 0.44 34.57 -26.87
N MET A 410 0.22 33.43 -26.19
CA MET A 410 -1.12 32.97 -25.81
C MET A 410 -1.60 33.50 -24.44
N ILE A 411 -0.71 34.08 -23.63
CA ILE A 411 -1.04 34.58 -22.27
C ILE A 411 -1.86 35.90 -22.31
N HIS A 412 -1.97 36.57 -23.47
CA HIS A 412 -2.68 37.86 -23.57
C HIS A 412 -4.17 37.75 -24.03
N ARG A 413 -4.74 36.54 -24.21
CA ARG A 413 -6.12 36.39 -24.72
C ARG A 413 -7.15 35.77 -23.78
N VAL A 414 -6.77 35.39 -22.56
CA VAL A 414 -7.70 34.73 -21.61
C VAL A 414 -8.46 35.73 -20.71
N THR A 415 -8.15 37.03 -20.76
CA THR A 415 -8.79 38.04 -19.90
C THR A 415 -10.00 38.77 -20.50
N GLN A 416 -10.56 38.34 -21.64
CA GLN A 416 -11.63 39.14 -22.29
C GLN A 416 -12.79 38.38 -22.96
N SER A 417 -13.24 37.24 -22.42
CA SER A 417 -14.46 36.58 -22.94
C SER A 417 -15.32 35.93 -21.86
N MET A 418 -15.72 36.69 -20.84
CA MET A 418 -16.83 36.33 -19.95
C MET A 418 -17.82 37.49 -19.79
N ILE A 419 -18.62 37.78 -20.83
CA ILE A 419 -19.93 38.44 -20.73
C ILE A 419 -20.82 37.89 -21.85
N GLY A 420 -21.91 37.18 -21.52
CA GLY A 420 -22.90 36.77 -22.54
C GLY A 420 -23.83 35.62 -22.13
N SER A 421 -25.00 35.99 -21.63
CA SER A 421 -26.16 35.19 -21.22
C SER A 421 -26.86 34.42 -22.36
N GLY A 422 -27.61 33.34 -22.04
CA GLY A 422 -28.84 32.99 -22.82
C GLY A 422 -29.21 31.51 -23.06
N SER A 423 -30.14 30.99 -22.25
CA SER A 423 -31.29 30.07 -22.52
C SER A 423 -31.32 28.95 -23.61
N ARG A 424 -31.69 27.74 -23.10
CA ARG A 424 -32.65 26.69 -23.57
C ARG A 424 -32.54 26.02 -24.97
N LYS A 425 -32.59 24.66 -25.00
CA LYS A 425 -33.74 23.83 -25.46
C LYS A 425 -33.52 22.30 -25.31
N LEU A 426 -34.65 21.59 -25.16
CA LEU A 426 -34.87 20.13 -25.05
C LEU A 426 -34.76 19.38 -26.40
N CYS A 427 -34.43 18.07 -26.35
CA CYS A 427 -35.15 17.01 -27.09
C CYS A 427 -34.85 15.59 -26.53
N ASP A 428 -35.80 14.69 -26.79
CA ASP A 428 -36.15 13.42 -26.11
C ASP A 428 -36.04 12.23 -27.10
N GLY A 429 -35.87 10.98 -26.61
CA GLY A 429 -35.97 9.73 -27.40
C GLY A 429 -34.99 8.58 -27.03
N PRO A 430 -35.32 7.28 -27.27
CA PRO A 430 -35.65 6.36 -26.17
C PRO A 430 -34.72 5.14 -25.93
N ILE A 431 -34.83 4.64 -24.69
CA ILE A 431 -34.51 3.35 -24.03
C ILE A 431 -34.06 2.15 -24.90
N MET A 432 -32.91 1.56 -24.51
CA MET A 432 -32.72 0.09 -24.48
C MET A 432 -32.05 -0.35 -23.16
N ARG A 433 -32.75 -1.22 -22.42
CA ARG A 433 -32.29 -1.92 -21.22
C ARG A 433 -31.55 -3.20 -21.61
N ASN A 434 -30.26 -3.31 -21.22
CA ASN A 434 -29.57 -4.53 -20.77
C ASN A 434 -28.03 -4.30 -20.82
N SER A 435 -27.46 -3.61 -19.82
CA SER A 435 -25.98 -3.55 -19.62
C SER A 435 -25.54 -3.03 -18.24
N GLU A 436 -26.42 -2.99 -17.23
CA GLU A 436 -26.09 -2.28 -15.98
C GLU A 436 -25.08 -3.03 -15.09
N LYS A 437 -24.97 -4.37 -15.15
CA LYS A 437 -24.01 -5.11 -14.33
C LYS A 437 -22.57 -5.05 -14.85
N SER A 438 -22.36 -5.09 -16.17
CA SER A 438 -21.01 -4.99 -16.77
C SER A 438 -20.44 -3.58 -16.66
N ASN A 439 -21.28 -2.54 -16.82
CA ASN A 439 -20.82 -1.15 -16.82
C ASN A 439 -20.37 -0.65 -15.43
N ILE A 440 -20.91 -1.21 -14.34
CA ILE A 440 -20.54 -0.81 -12.97
C ILE A 440 -19.17 -1.39 -12.59
N GLU A 441 -18.92 -2.67 -12.92
CA GLU A 441 -17.61 -3.30 -12.68
C GLU A 441 -16.50 -2.67 -13.52
N ASP A 442 -16.77 -2.37 -14.80
CA ASP A 442 -15.83 -1.67 -15.69
C ASP A 442 -15.51 -0.25 -15.20
N SER A 443 -16.51 0.46 -14.66
CA SER A 443 -16.34 1.78 -14.04
C SER A 443 -15.49 1.73 -12.77
N GLY A 444 -15.69 0.68 -11.95
CA GLY A 444 -14.90 0.41 -10.75
C GLY A 444 -13.43 0.11 -11.07
N GLN A 445 -13.19 -0.81 -12.00
CA GLN A 445 -11.83 -1.18 -12.45
C GLN A 445 -11.12 -0.01 -13.14
N ALA A 446 -11.80 0.80 -13.95
CA ALA A 446 -11.21 2.01 -14.52
C ALA A 446 -10.84 3.05 -13.44
N LYS A 447 -11.61 3.15 -12.36
CA LYS A 447 -11.27 3.99 -11.20
C LYS A 447 -10.03 3.47 -10.47
N GLU A 448 -9.93 2.16 -10.24
CA GLU A 448 -8.75 1.54 -9.65
C GLU A 448 -7.50 1.74 -10.52
N SER A 449 -7.63 1.53 -11.83
CA SER A 449 -6.57 1.74 -12.81
C SER A 449 -5.99 3.16 -12.73
N ARG A 450 -6.86 4.18 -12.67
CA ARG A 450 -6.46 5.58 -12.48
C ARG A 450 -5.77 5.82 -11.13
N GLN A 451 -6.24 5.19 -10.05
CA GLN A 451 -5.59 5.31 -8.73
C GLN A 451 -4.20 4.71 -8.72
N LEU A 452 -4.01 3.52 -9.32
CA LEU A 452 -2.71 2.88 -9.46
C LEU A 452 -1.75 3.74 -10.29
N LEU A 453 -2.25 4.37 -11.35
CA LEU A 453 -1.47 5.29 -12.17
C LEU A 453 -0.96 6.47 -11.34
N VAL A 454 -1.84 7.17 -10.62
CA VAL A 454 -1.45 8.29 -9.74
C VAL A 454 -0.44 7.83 -8.68
N LYS A 455 -0.69 6.70 -8.01
CA LYS A 455 0.25 6.14 -7.02
C LYS A 455 1.62 5.86 -7.63
N THR A 456 1.67 5.23 -8.79
CA THR A 456 2.93 4.92 -9.49
C THR A 456 3.67 6.19 -9.86
N LYS A 457 2.97 7.21 -10.40
CA LYS A 457 3.58 8.51 -10.71
C LYS A 457 4.16 9.19 -9.47
N LEU A 458 3.45 9.16 -8.35
CA LEU A 458 3.94 9.68 -7.08
C LEU A 458 5.16 8.90 -6.57
N THR A 459 5.16 7.57 -6.63
CA THR A 459 6.31 6.77 -6.21
C THR A 459 7.53 7.01 -7.09
N VAL A 460 7.35 7.16 -8.41
CA VAL A 460 8.43 7.58 -9.31
C VAL A 460 8.91 8.98 -8.96
N ALA A 461 8.00 9.93 -8.74
CA ALA A 461 8.37 11.27 -8.28
C ALA A 461 9.16 11.23 -6.96
N GLU A 462 8.80 10.39 -5.99
CA GLU A 462 9.57 10.21 -4.74
C GLU A 462 10.98 9.64 -4.97
N ILE A 463 11.17 8.80 -5.98
CA ILE A 463 12.51 8.34 -6.37
C ILE A 463 13.32 9.50 -6.98
N LEU A 464 12.65 10.41 -7.71
CA LEU A 464 13.27 11.41 -8.61
C LEU A 464 13.32 12.87 -8.10
N GLN A 465 12.45 13.31 -7.18
CA GLN A 465 12.06 14.72 -6.97
C GLN A 465 12.15 15.14 -5.48
N VAL A 466 12.87 16.20 -5.06
CA VAL A 466 12.74 17.69 -5.18
C VAL A 466 11.51 18.28 -4.45
N ARG A 467 11.76 19.14 -3.45
CA ARG A 467 10.74 19.81 -2.61
C ARG A 467 9.68 20.55 -3.45
N PHE A 468 8.40 20.30 -3.18
CA PHE A 468 7.34 21.28 -3.43
C PHE A 468 7.22 22.21 -2.22
N SER A 469 7.73 23.44 -2.33
CA SER A 469 7.45 24.52 -1.37
C SER A 469 6.15 25.22 -1.75
N GLY A 470 5.01 24.61 -1.40
CA GLY A 470 3.69 25.25 -1.44
C GLY A 470 3.16 25.45 -0.03
N ASP A 471 2.81 26.70 0.32
CA ASP A 471 2.30 27.10 1.64
C ASP A 471 0.76 27.07 1.70
N TYR A 472 0.16 25.90 1.44
CA TYR A 472 -1.28 25.69 1.66
C TYR A 472 -1.52 24.50 2.60
N GLU A 473 -1.93 24.82 3.82
CA GLU A 473 -1.88 24.00 5.04
C GLU A 473 -3.18 23.21 5.31
N SER A 474 -3.96 22.84 4.29
CA SER A 474 -5.33 22.34 4.51
C SER A 474 -5.59 20.89 4.11
N SER A 475 -4.59 20.12 3.66
CA SER A 475 -4.78 18.71 3.32
C SER A 475 -3.79 17.81 4.06
N ILE A 476 -4.32 16.80 4.77
CA ILE A 476 -3.54 15.76 5.46
C ILE A 476 -2.63 15.01 4.46
N ARG A 477 -2.96 15.01 3.15
CA ARG A 477 -2.09 14.49 2.08
C ARG A 477 -0.82 15.33 1.89
N PHE A 478 -0.88 16.64 2.08
CA PHE A 478 0.28 17.56 1.97
C PHE A 478 1.23 17.45 3.18
N GLN A 479 0.71 17.13 4.37
CA GLN A 479 1.52 16.98 5.59
C GLN A 479 2.43 15.74 5.53
N MET A 480 2.02 14.67 4.83
CA MET A 480 2.88 13.50 4.57
C MET A 480 3.99 13.82 3.56
N ILE A 481 3.71 14.65 2.55
CA ILE A 481 4.68 15.03 1.51
C ILE A 481 5.72 16.03 2.04
N LYS A 482 5.34 16.99 2.90
CA LYS A 482 6.28 17.97 3.49
C LYS A 482 7.31 17.34 4.45
N ASN A 483 7.01 16.19 5.06
CA ASN A 483 7.85 15.55 6.08
C ASN A 483 8.66 14.33 5.56
N MET A 484 8.64 14.05 4.25
CA MET A 484 9.29 12.86 3.68
C MET A 484 10.76 13.14 3.34
N PRO A 485 11.75 12.48 3.98
CA PRO A 485 13.16 12.89 3.95
C PRO A 485 14.00 12.29 2.81
N PHE A 486 13.43 11.80 1.70
CA PHE A 486 14.21 11.06 0.70
C PHE A 486 14.22 11.73 -0.68
N GLN A 487 15.31 12.44 -0.98
CA GLN A 487 15.67 12.89 -2.34
C GLN A 487 16.72 11.94 -2.93
N PHE A 488 16.50 10.63 -2.88
CA PHE A 488 17.61 9.66 -2.93
C PHE A 488 18.55 9.83 -4.13
N VAL A 489 18.04 9.84 -5.37
CA VAL A 489 18.89 9.97 -6.57
C VAL A 489 19.59 11.34 -6.61
N MET A 490 18.87 12.41 -6.26
CA MET A 490 19.42 13.77 -6.23
C MET A 490 20.47 13.96 -5.13
N ASP A 491 20.26 13.34 -3.99
CA ASP A 491 21.19 13.31 -2.86
C ASP A 491 22.43 12.50 -3.20
N VAL A 492 22.30 11.36 -3.88
CA VAL A 492 23.45 10.60 -4.40
C VAL A 492 24.22 11.43 -5.44
N ARG A 493 23.53 12.15 -6.34
CA ARG A 493 24.18 13.10 -7.29
C ARG A 493 24.88 14.23 -6.55
N ARG A 494 24.29 14.75 -5.48
CA ARG A 494 24.90 15.78 -4.63
C ARG A 494 26.13 15.23 -3.92
N ASP A 495 26.07 14.02 -3.39
CA ASP A 495 27.18 13.34 -2.73
C ASP A 495 28.34 13.07 -3.71
N TYR A 496 28.02 12.70 -4.95
CA TYR A 496 28.98 12.60 -6.05
C TYR A 496 29.70 13.93 -6.29
N ARG A 497 28.94 15.03 -6.42
CA ARG A 497 29.51 16.38 -6.61
C ARG A 497 30.36 16.84 -5.43
N ILE A 498 29.95 16.54 -4.20
CA ILE A 498 30.76 16.79 -2.99
C ILE A 498 32.06 15.99 -3.07
N THR A 499 31.99 14.72 -3.46
CA THR A 499 33.18 13.86 -3.62
C THR A 499 34.12 14.39 -4.70
N MET A 500 33.60 14.86 -5.84
CA MET A 500 34.38 15.54 -6.89
C MET A 500 35.10 16.77 -6.35
N ALA A 501 34.39 17.61 -5.59
CA ALA A 501 34.97 18.83 -5.00
C ALA A 501 36.09 18.50 -4.00
N LEU A 502 35.88 17.48 -3.16
CA LEU A 502 36.87 17.01 -2.20
C LEU A 502 38.09 16.38 -2.87
N SER A 503 37.89 15.62 -3.96
CA SER A 503 38.97 15.02 -4.74
C SER A 503 39.81 16.09 -5.43
N TRP A 504 39.16 17.12 -5.99
CA TRP A 504 39.83 18.30 -6.51
C TRP A 504 40.61 19.03 -5.41
N PHE A 505 40.03 19.20 -4.22
CA PHE A 505 40.72 19.85 -3.09
C PHE A 505 41.95 19.04 -2.68
N LYS A 506 41.82 17.72 -2.51
CA LYS A 506 42.91 16.80 -2.15
C LYS A 506 44.06 16.84 -3.16
N LYS A 507 43.74 16.93 -4.46
CA LYS A 507 44.74 17.07 -5.53
C LYS A 507 45.50 18.39 -5.47
N ASN A 508 44.83 19.48 -5.10
CA ASN A 508 45.42 20.81 -5.01
C ASN A 508 46.10 21.09 -3.67
N PHE A 509 45.66 20.45 -2.59
CA PHE A 509 46.16 20.66 -1.23
C PHE A 509 46.39 19.30 -0.56
N PRO A 510 47.46 18.58 -0.92
CA PRO A 510 47.81 17.34 -0.26
C PRO A 510 48.18 17.59 1.22
N CYS A 511 47.98 16.58 2.05
CA CYS A 511 48.42 16.60 3.45
C CYS A 511 49.47 15.52 3.71
N ASP A 512 50.24 15.69 4.78
CA ASP A 512 51.13 14.67 5.31
C ASP A 512 50.38 13.60 6.13
N GLU A 513 51.12 12.63 6.68
CA GLU A 513 50.57 11.54 7.50
C GLU A 513 49.86 12.02 8.77
N ASN A 514 50.14 13.24 9.24
CA ASN A 514 49.53 13.85 10.43
C ASN A 514 48.31 14.72 10.08
N GLY A 515 47.92 14.78 8.79
CA GLY A 515 46.79 15.58 8.33
C GLY A 515 47.12 17.07 8.17
N VAL A 516 48.40 17.47 8.20
CA VAL A 516 48.82 18.85 7.99
C VAL A 516 48.97 19.12 6.49
N LEU A 517 48.32 20.17 5.99
CA LEU A 517 48.40 20.55 4.58
C LEU A 517 49.83 20.95 4.21
N SER A 518 50.34 20.45 3.08
CA SER A 518 51.69 20.79 2.58
C SER A 518 51.82 22.26 2.20
N ARG A 519 50.71 22.95 1.95
CA ARG A 519 50.64 24.39 1.68
C ARG A 519 49.31 24.97 2.19
N THR A 520 49.33 26.23 2.61
CA THR A 520 48.13 26.95 3.03
C THR A 520 47.09 27.00 1.91
N ALA A 521 45.85 26.63 2.23
CA ALA A 521 44.75 26.59 1.26
C ALA A 521 44.19 28.00 0.97
N ASN A 522 44.89 28.77 0.14
CA ASN A 522 44.41 30.07 -0.35
C ASN A 522 43.68 29.89 -1.69
N ILE A 523 42.36 29.70 -1.63
CA ILE A 523 41.51 29.56 -2.82
C ILE A 523 41.25 30.94 -3.42
N ASN A 524 41.73 31.17 -4.65
CA ASN A 524 41.46 32.39 -5.41
C ASN A 524 40.32 32.20 -6.42
N GLU A 525 39.90 33.29 -7.08
CA GLU A 525 38.80 33.28 -8.05
C GLU A 525 39.03 32.30 -9.21
N ARG A 526 40.26 32.21 -9.72
CA ARG A 526 40.62 31.25 -10.78
C ARG A 526 40.43 29.81 -10.32
N MET A 527 40.88 29.47 -9.12
CA MET A 527 40.73 28.14 -8.53
C MET A 527 39.26 27.81 -8.25
N ALA A 528 38.47 28.79 -7.81
CA ALA A 528 37.03 28.62 -7.63
C ALA A 528 36.32 28.35 -8.98
N HIS A 529 36.74 29.02 -10.06
CA HIS A 529 36.24 28.77 -11.41
C HIS A 529 36.65 27.37 -11.91
N GLU A 530 37.91 26.95 -11.73
CA GLU A 530 38.37 25.60 -12.08
C GLU A 530 37.61 24.50 -11.32
N LEU A 531 37.29 24.74 -10.05
CA LEU A 531 36.43 23.85 -9.25
C LEU A 531 35.01 23.77 -9.81
N TYR A 532 34.40 24.91 -10.15
CA TYR A 532 33.07 24.97 -10.76
C TYR A 532 33.02 24.19 -12.07
N GLU A 533 33.98 24.41 -12.96
CA GLU A 533 34.12 23.71 -14.24
C GLU A 533 34.24 22.20 -14.02
N THR A 534 35.06 21.77 -13.06
CA THR A 534 35.27 20.35 -12.74
C THR A 534 33.97 19.68 -12.28
N ILE A 535 33.16 20.36 -11.46
CA ILE A 535 31.93 19.80 -10.88
C ILE A 535 30.76 19.83 -11.86
N TYR A 536 30.61 20.90 -12.65
CA TYR A 536 29.40 21.17 -13.44
C TYR A 536 29.58 21.09 -14.96
N GLN A 537 30.77 21.40 -15.49
CA GLN A 537 31.03 21.46 -16.94
C GLN A 537 31.94 20.35 -17.46
N SER A 538 32.52 19.52 -16.59
CA SER A 538 33.27 18.34 -17.02
C SER A 538 32.39 17.38 -17.85
N LYS A 539 32.99 16.53 -18.69
CA LYS A 539 32.27 15.48 -19.46
C LYS A 539 31.30 14.65 -18.60
N CYS A 540 31.59 14.52 -17.31
CA CYS A 540 30.78 13.82 -16.33
C CYS A 540 29.47 14.57 -15.97
N GLY A 541 29.40 15.89 -16.17
CA GLY A 541 28.18 16.69 -15.99
C GLY A 541 27.03 16.24 -16.89
N HIS A 542 27.33 15.88 -18.15
CA HIS A 542 26.37 15.29 -19.10
C HIS A 542 25.99 13.84 -18.72
N GLU A 543 26.94 13.04 -18.22
CA GLU A 543 26.69 11.66 -17.73
C GLU A 543 25.77 11.62 -16.50
N LEU A 544 25.63 12.74 -15.77
CA LEU A 544 24.77 12.86 -14.60
C LEU A 544 23.34 13.31 -14.93
N HIS A 545 22.95 13.44 -16.21
CA HIS A 545 21.58 13.80 -16.59
C HIS A 545 20.60 12.68 -16.22
N LEU A 546 19.40 13.08 -15.79
CA LEU A 546 18.37 12.12 -15.37
C LEU A 546 17.51 11.64 -16.52
N ASP A 547 17.35 12.41 -17.59
CA ASP A 547 16.30 12.17 -18.59
C ASP A 547 16.76 12.21 -20.05
N CYS A 548 18.08 12.16 -20.31
CA CYS A 548 18.70 12.32 -21.64
C CYS A 548 18.23 13.52 -22.48
N SER A 549 17.41 14.41 -21.90
CA SER A 549 16.61 15.43 -22.59
C SER A 549 16.73 16.78 -21.86
N ASP A 550 17.88 17.03 -21.23
CA ASP A 550 18.19 18.27 -20.52
C ASP A 550 17.15 18.71 -19.47
N GLY A 551 16.47 17.76 -18.81
CA GLY A 551 15.48 18.03 -17.77
C GLY A 551 14.06 18.29 -18.28
N GLN A 552 13.82 18.28 -19.60
CA GLN A 552 12.51 18.55 -20.18
C GLN A 552 11.46 17.50 -19.81
N LEU A 553 11.82 16.22 -19.89
CA LEU A 553 10.91 15.11 -19.59
C LEU A 553 10.62 15.07 -18.09
N LEU A 554 11.65 15.26 -17.26
CA LEU A 554 11.48 15.38 -15.83
C LEU A 554 10.49 16.51 -15.52
N LEU A 555 10.74 17.73 -16.02
CA LEU A 555 9.89 18.90 -15.76
C LEU A 555 8.43 18.68 -16.23
N ALA A 556 8.23 18.07 -17.40
CA ALA A 556 6.91 17.74 -17.91
C ALA A 556 6.15 16.81 -16.96
N ILE A 557 6.82 15.78 -16.43
CA ILE A 557 6.24 14.87 -15.44
C ILE A 557 5.93 15.61 -14.14
N LEU A 558 6.82 16.48 -13.65
CA LEU A 558 6.57 17.27 -12.42
C LEU A 558 5.32 18.12 -12.57
N MET A 559 5.15 18.79 -13.72
CA MET A 559 3.98 19.60 -14.01
C MET A 559 2.70 18.76 -14.06
N GLN A 560 2.74 17.57 -14.68
CA GLN A 560 1.61 16.66 -14.71
C GLN A 560 1.21 16.20 -13.30
N VAL A 561 2.18 15.84 -12.46
CA VAL A 561 1.93 15.41 -11.07
C VAL A 561 1.32 16.55 -10.27
N SER A 562 1.83 17.78 -10.40
CA SER A 562 1.24 18.94 -9.74
C SER A 562 -0.22 19.14 -10.17
N LEU A 563 -0.54 19.03 -11.46
CA LEU A 563 -1.91 19.16 -11.94
C LEU A 563 -2.86 18.08 -11.42
N LEU A 564 -2.36 16.87 -11.16
CA LEU A 564 -3.13 15.75 -10.61
C LEU A 564 -3.43 15.90 -9.10
N GLU A 565 -2.66 16.70 -8.36
CA GLU A 565 -2.88 16.94 -6.92
C GLU A 565 -3.93 18.03 -6.64
N PHE A 566 -4.26 18.87 -7.63
CA PHE A 566 -5.19 20.00 -7.49
C PHE A 566 -6.59 19.76 -8.10
N GLY A 567 -6.85 18.60 -8.71
CA GLY A 567 -8.15 18.19 -9.24
C GLY A 567 -8.78 17.11 -8.38
#